data_AF-A0AAV2HIQ4-F1
#
_entry.id   AF-A0AAV2HIQ4-F1
#
_cell.length_a   1.000
_cell.length_b   1.000
_cell.length_c   1.000
_cell.angle_alpha   90.00
_cell.angle_beta   90.00
_cell.angle_gamma   90.00
#
_symmetry.space_group_name_H-M   'P 1'
#
loop_
_entity.id
_entity.type
_entity.pdbx_description
1 polymer ?
#
loop_
_entity_poly.entity_id
_entity_poly.type
_entity_poly.pdbx_seq_one_letter_code
_entity_poly.pdbx_strand_id
1 'polypeptide(L)'
;MPCMCYRANMTSTLSTRTLIFSVAVLAVTISTCSASWYPSVYYLEDYCGRSLTVRNDVIIKISRRVYLPSNWMCSLTLMPYSGYEVVASFHSYSMSSAYTYSSTCVYEAIQLSSLNNPNILGPYGYCKSYSPSSQYHLTNIGTLRFATGPYSYLKPPSIQLVVNEVYSKNTTGYCTGGRFDCGGRSNQCIDQQLTCNGYDDCANGDDEIGGCTITIAAGVIGAIVAGVFIFVVLVIAVSLLVRRQRLRVAYVQYQ
;
A
#
# COMPACT_ATOMS: atom_id res chain seq x y z
N MET A 1 -53.44 7.34 -35.44
CA MET A 1 -52.82 6.85 -36.69
C MET A 1 -51.86 7.93 -37.21
N PRO A 2 -50.60 7.65 -37.59
CA PRO A 2 -49.78 6.47 -37.35
C PRO A 2 -48.48 6.75 -36.54
N CYS A 3 -48.02 5.71 -35.85
CA CYS A 3 -46.68 5.59 -35.28
C CYS A 3 -45.65 5.39 -36.40
N MET A 4 -44.52 6.11 -36.33
CA MET A 4 -43.33 5.82 -37.14
C MET A 4 -42.36 4.97 -36.31
N CYS A 5 -42.26 3.69 -36.64
CA CYS A 5 -41.21 2.79 -36.17
C CYS A 5 -39.90 3.10 -36.91
N TYR A 6 -38.89 3.58 -36.20
CA TYR A 6 -37.52 3.63 -36.71
C TYR A 6 -36.87 2.25 -36.49
N ARG A 7 -36.64 1.50 -37.57
CA ARG A 7 -35.94 0.22 -37.55
C ARG A 7 -34.44 0.48 -37.46
N ALA A 8 -33.85 0.28 -36.28
CA ALA A 8 -32.41 0.20 -36.14
C ALA A 8 -31.90 -1.13 -36.71
N ASN A 9 -31.24 -1.09 -37.88
CA ASN A 9 -30.44 -2.21 -38.36
C ASN A 9 -29.10 -2.21 -37.60
N MET A 10 -29.05 -3.00 -36.53
CA MET A 10 -27.82 -3.25 -35.78
C MET A 10 -27.22 -4.56 -36.28
N THR A 11 -26.45 -4.52 -37.37
CA THR A 11 -25.60 -5.64 -37.78
C THR A 11 -24.34 -5.66 -36.92
N SER A 12 -24.43 -6.24 -35.72
CA SER A 12 -23.26 -6.50 -34.87
C SER A 12 -22.58 -7.79 -35.32
N THR A 13 -21.66 -7.70 -36.28
CA THR A 13 -20.61 -8.71 -36.46
C THR A 13 -19.58 -8.55 -35.35
N LEU A 14 -19.92 -9.04 -34.16
CA LEU A 14 -19.00 -9.12 -33.04
C LEU A 14 -17.99 -10.23 -33.35
N SER A 15 -16.79 -9.85 -33.74
CA SER A 15 -15.69 -10.76 -34.09
C SER A 15 -15.35 -11.66 -32.89
N THR A 16 -15.53 -12.96 -33.05
CA THR A 16 -15.19 -14.00 -32.05
C THR A 16 -13.72 -14.01 -31.65
N ARG A 17 -12.84 -13.35 -32.41
CA ARG A 17 -11.41 -13.19 -32.06
C ARG A 17 -11.18 -12.22 -30.90
N THR A 18 -12.05 -11.23 -30.69
CA THR A 18 -11.89 -10.22 -29.63
C THR A 18 -12.35 -10.74 -28.26
N LEU A 19 -13.26 -11.72 -28.24
CA LEU A 19 -13.82 -12.33 -27.03
C LEU A 19 -12.89 -13.39 -26.40
N ILE A 20 -12.07 -14.05 -27.21
CA ILE A 20 -11.09 -15.06 -26.77
C ILE A 20 -9.89 -14.40 -26.07
N PHE A 21 -9.44 -13.23 -26.56
CA PHE A 21 -8.35 -12.48 -25.94
C PHE A 21 -8.74 -11.83 -24.60
N SER A 22 -10.01 -11.44 -24.44
CA SER A 22 -10.47 -10.73 -23.24
C SER A 22 -10.72 -11.67 -22.04
N VAL A 23 -11.09 -12.93 -22.26
CA VAL A 23 -11.33 -13.90 -21.17
C VAL A 23 -10.03 -14.55 -20.67
N ALA A 24 -9.04 -14.76 -21.54
CA ALA A 24 -7.73 -15.29 -21.13
C ALA A 24 -6.95 -14.30 -20.25
N VAL A 25 -7.10 -12.99 -20.48
CA VAL A 25 -6.52 -11.95 -19.62
C VAL A 25 -7.24 -11.85 -18.27
N LEU A 26 -8.54 -12.14 -18.21
CA LEU A 26 -9.31 -12.10 -16.96
C LEU A 26 -9.03 -13.30 -16.03
N ALA A 27 -8.61 -14.44 -16.57
CA ALA A 27 -8.31 -15.64 -15.77
C ALA A 27 -6.89 -15.61 -15.14
N VAL A 28 -5.96 -14.83 -15.69
CA VAL A 28 -4.60 -14.67 -15.16
C VAL A 28 -4.55 -13.66 -14.01
N THR A 29 -5.52 -12.76 -13.89
CA THR A 29 -5.48 -11.67 -12.88
C THR A 29 -6.07 -12.04 -11.51
N ILE A 30 -6.64 -13.23 -11.32
CA ILE A 30 -7.38 -13.56 -10.08
C ILE A 30 -6.56 -14.39 -9.07
N SER A 31 -5.41 -14.98 -9.45
CA SER A 31 -4.85 -16.10 -8.68
C SER A 31 -3.58 -15.85 -7.85
N THR A 32 -3.23 -14.61 -7.50
CA THR A 32 -2.19 -14.37 -6.48
C THR A 32 -2.58 -13.22 -5.54
N CYS A 33 -3.69 -13.36 -4.83
CA CYS A 33 -3.83 -12.68 -3.54
C CYS A 33 -3.03 -13.49 -2.50
N SER A 34 -1.71 -13.30 -2.49
CA SER A 34 -0.98 -13.44 -1.22
C SER A 34 -1.70 -12.53 -0.23
N ALA A 35 -2.03 -13.03 0.96
CA ALA A 35 -2.64 -12.22 2.00
C ALA A 35 -1.64 -11.13 2.42
N SER A 36 -1.59 -10.03 1.69
CA SER A 36 -0.77 -8.87 2.03
C SER A 36 -1.33 -8.32 3.32
N TRP A 37 -0.52 -8.35 4.37
CA TRP A 37 -0.88 -7.72 5.62
C TRP A 37 -0.98 -6.21 5.38
N TYR A 38 -2.16 -5.63 5.67
CA TYR A 38 -2.39 -4.21 5.49
C TYR A 38 -2.17 -3.49 6.82
N PRO A 39 -1.31 -2.45 6.86
CA PRO A 39 -1.04 -1.72 8.08
C PRO A 39 -2.28 -0.97 8.56
N SER A 40 -2.41 -0.88 9.88
CA SER A 40 -3.52 -0.14 10.49
C SER A 40 -3.34 1.36 10.30
N VAL A 41 -4.39 2.05 9.84
CA VAL A 41 -4.35 3.50 9.59
C VAL A 41 -4.94 4.28 10.76
N TYR A 42 -4.12 5.16 11.33
CA TYR A 42 -4.50 6.07 12.40
C TYR A 42 -4.40 7.53 11.92
N TYR A 43 -5.21 8.38 12.53
CA TYR A 43 -5.17 9.82 12.27
C TYR A 43 -4.77 10.55 13.53
N LEU A 44 -3.77 11.41 13.40
CA LEU A 44 -3.18 12.15 14.51
C LEU A 44 -4.24 12.97 15.27
N GLU A 45 -5.22 13.53 14.56
CA GLU A 45 -6.33 14.27 15.17
C GLU A 45 -7.20 13.45 16.14
N ASP A 46 -7.38 12.16 15.88
CA ASP A 46 -8.23 11.28 16.70
C ASP A 46 -7.49 10.82 17.98
N TYR A 47 -6.15 10.87 17.95
CA TYR A 47 -5.26 10.41 19.02
C TYR A 47 -4.49 11.55 19.68
N CYS A 48 -5.04 12.76 19.58
CA CYS A 48 -4.38 13.95 20.10
C CYS A 48 -4.19 13.90 21.62
N GLY A 49 -2.94 14.04 22.08
CA GLY A 49 -2.55 13.94 23.48
C GLY A 49 -2.61 12.51 24.04
N ARG A 50 -2.80 11.50 23.19
CA ARG A 50 -2.87 10.10 23.58
C ARG A 50 -1.57 9.37 23.25
N SER A 51 -1.48 8.15 23.74
CA SER A 51 -0.45 7.20 23.37
C SER A 51 -1.01 6.12 22.44
N LEU A 52 -0.17 5.66 21.51
CA LEU A 52 -0.45 4.56 20.60
C LEU A 52 0.64 3.51 20.78
N THR A 53 0.23 2.30 21.14
CA THR A 53 1.11 1.13 21.17
C THR A 53 1.20 0.55 19.76
N VAL A 54 2.41 0.56 19.20
CA VAL A 54 2.71 0.08 17.86
C VAL A 54 2.92 -1.43 17.94
N ARG A 55 2.08 -2.18 17.23
CA ARG A 55 2.16 -3.64 17.11
C ARG A 55 2.14 -3.94 15.63
N ASN A 56 3.31 -4.22 15.05
CA ASN A 56 3.58 -4.23 13.60
C ASN A 56 3.52 -2.80 13.01
N ASP A 57 3.37 -2.64 11.69
CA ASP A 57 3.33 -1.31 11.09
C ASP A 57 1.99 -0.61 11.26
N VAL A 58 2.09 0.67 11.55
CA VAL A 58 0.97 1.58 11.57
C VAL A 58 1.25 2.75 10.64
N ILE A 59 0.22 3.16 9.91
CA ILE A 59 0.27 4.37 9.10
C ILE A 59 -0.40 5.48 9.90
N ILE A 60 0.33 6.55 10.13
CA ILE A 60 -0.20 7.75 10.78
C ILE A 60 -0.36 8.84 9.72
N LYS A 61 -1.60 9.32 9.59
CA LYS A 61 -2.00 10.46 8.77
C LYS A 61 -2.33 11.65 9.66
N ILE A 62 -2.25 12.87 9.16
CA ILE A 62 -2.48 14.07 9.98
C ILE A 62 -3.97 14.25 10.35
N SER A 63 -4.85 14.28 9.35
CA SER A 63 -6.28 14.53 9.56
C SER A 63 -7.11 13.99 8.40
N ARG A 64 -8.38 13.64 8.68
CA ARG A 64 -9.43 13.30 7.72
C ARG A 64 -10.23 14.53 7.28
N ARG A 65 -10.10 15.65 8.01
CA ARG A 65 -10.87 16.87 7.76
C ARG A 65 -10.41 17.52 6.46
N VAL A 66 -11.29 18.31 5.87
CA VAL A 66 -10.95 19.14 4.71
C VAL A 66 -10.05 20.32 5.13
N TYR A 67 -10.22 20.79 6.37
CA TYR A 67 -9.49 21.93 6.92
C TYR A 67 -9.07 21.66 8.38
N LEU A 68 -7.86 22.11 8.71
CA LEU A 68 -7.33 22.13 10.07
C LEU A 68 -7.66 23.47 10.76
N PRO A 69 -7.92 23.46 12.08
CA PRO A 69 -8.09 24.69 12.85
C PRO A 69 -6.78 25.48 12.92
N SER A 70 -6.88 26.79 13.10
CA SER A 70 -5.72 27.63 13.41
C SER A 70 -5.22 27.37 14.83
N ASN A 71 -3.93 27.57 15.08
CA ASN A 71 -3.27 27.31 16.37
C ASN A 71 -3.51 25.89 16.90
N TRP A 72 -3.80 24.94 16.01
CA TRP A 72 -3.97 23.55 16.39
C TRP A 72 -2.61 22.91 16.61
N MET A 73 -2.43 22.33 17.79
CA MET A 73 -1.22 21.63 18.19
C MET A 73 -1.60 20.25 18.70
N CYS A 74 -1.00 19.24 18.11
CA CYS A 74 -1.32 17.87 18.40
C CYS A 74 -0.08 17.02 18.57
N SER A 75 -0.01 16.25 19.65
CA SER A 75 1.07 15.31 19.92
C SER A 75 0.52 13.91 20.15
N LEU A 76 1.20 12.91 19.59
CA LEU A 76 0.91 11.50 19.75
C LEU A 76 2.18 10.80 20.24
N THR A 77 2.06 10.14 21.39
CA THR A 77 3.16 9.34 21.94
C THR A 77 3.12 7.94 21.33
N LEU A 78 4.26 7.47 20.84
CA LEU A 78 4.42 6.17 20.20
C LEU A 78 5.24 5.27 21.12
N MET A 79 4.73 4.09 21.40
CA MET A 79 5.36 3.11 22.28
C MET A 79 5.41 1.75 21.59
N PRO A 80 6.50 0.98 21.69
CA PRO A 80 6.54 -0.37 21.16
C PRO A 80 5.62 -1.29 21.98
N TYR A 81 5.09 -2.34 21.37
CA TYR A 81 4.29 -3.36 22.06
C TYR A 81 5.17 -4.34 22.82
N SER A 82 6.16 -4.92 22.14
CA SER A 82 7.07 -5.94 22.67
C SER A 82 8.54 -5.64 22.39
N GLY A 83 8.80 -4.51 21.74
CA GLY A 83 10.04 -4.25 21.03
C GLY A 83 10.95 -3.37 21.82
N TYR A 84 12.14 -3.22 21.26
CA TYR A 84 13.18 -2.41 21.87
C TYR A 84 13.01 -0.94 21.48
N GLU A 85 12.57 -0.70 20.25
CA GLU A 85 12.49 0.63 19.67
C GLU A 85 11.35 0.73 18.66
N VAL A 86 10.77 1.92 18.58
CA VAL A 86 9.87 2.33 17.51
C VAL A 86 10.68 3.13 16.50
N VAL A 87 10.42 2.85 15.23
CA VAL A 87 11.06 3.53 14.13
C VAL A 87 9.99 4.15 13.24
N ALA A 88 10.29 5.30 12.65
CA ALA A 88 9.37 6.01 11.78
C ALA A 88 10.03 6.37 10.45
N SER A 89 9.29 6.27 9.36
CA SER A 89 9.72 6.65 8.01
C SER A 89 8.58 7.34 7.25
N PHE A 90 8.94 8.22 6.32
CA PHE A 90 7.94 8.89 5.48
C PHE A 90 7.75 8.11 4.17
N HIS A 91 6.65 7.38 4.06
CA HIS A 91 6.31 6.68 2.83
C HIS A 91 5.79 7.65 1.76
N SER A 92 4.94 8.60 2.15
CA SER A 92 4.51 9.68 1.26
C SER A 92 4.47 10.99 2.02
N TYR A 93 4.91 12.06 1.39
CA TYR A 93 4.99 13.37 2.00
C TYR A 93 4.66 14.45 0.98
N SER A 94 3.67 15.28 1.31
CA SER A 94 3.33 16.48 0.56
C SER A 94 2.78 17.53 1.51
N MET A 95 3.53 18.62 1.63
CA MET A 95 3.17 19.80 2.42
C MET A 95 3.04 21.01 1.49
N SER A 96 2.16 21.95 1.81
CA SER A 96 1.80 23.00 0.86
C SER A 96 2.95 23.99 0.67
N SER A 97 3.40 24.15 -0.59
CA SER A 97 4.49 25.06 -0.94
C SER A 97 4.23 26.52 -0.59
N ALA A 98 2.97 26.92 -0.40
CA ALA A 98 2.61 28.27 0.05
C ALA A 98 3.22 28.61 1.42
N TYR A 99 3.53 27.60 2.24
CA TYR A 99 4.00 27.76 3.62
C TYR A 99 5.45 27.29 3.83
N THR A 100 6.10 26.76 2.79
CA THR A 100 7.45 26.15 2.86
C THR A 100 8.60 27.15 2.89
N TYR A 101 8.34 28.45 2.67
CA TYR A 101 9.38 29.49 2.61
C TYR A 101 9.81 30.00 4.00
N SER A 102 9.12 29.58 5.06
CA SER A 102 9.52 29.93 6.42
C SER A 102 10.68 29.04 6.87
N SER A 103 11.85 29.63 7.11
CA SER A 103 12.99 28.92 7.72
C SER A 103 12.70 28.41 9.14
N THR A 104 11.61 28.89 9.76
CA THR A 104 11.19 28.61 11.12
C THR A 104 9.87 27.84 11.22
N CYS A 105 9.32 27.36 10.09
CA CYS A 105 8.11 26.52 10.06
C CYS A 105 6.92 27.04 10.88
N VAL A 106 6.69 28.36 10.84
CA VAL A 106 5.68 29.03 11.70
C VAL A 106 4.24 28.67 11.33
N TYR A 107 3.99 28.30 10.07
CA TYR A 107 2.64 28.07 9.55
C TYR A 107 2.14 26.65 9.76
N GLU A 108 2.98 25.67 9.47
CA GLU A 108 2.73 24.28 9.73
C GLU A 108 4.07 23.58 9.94
N ALA A 109 4.13 22.65 10.88
CA ALA A 109 5.34 21.92 11.19
C ALA A 109 5.01 20.51 11.67
N ILE A 110 5.73 19.53 11.13
CA ILE A 110 5.81 18.18 11.71
C ILE A 110 7.09 18.05 12.53
N GLN A 111 7.00 17.40 13.68
CA GLN A 111 8.11 17.14 14.59
C GLN A 111 8.11 15.67 14.95
N LEU A 112 9.31 15.09 14.94
CA LEU A 112 9.60 13.80 15.55
C LEU A 112 10.58 14.04 16.68
N SER A 113 10.37 13.31 17.77
CA SER A 113 11.17 13.42 18.97
C SER A 113 11.28 12.06 19.65
N SER A 114 12.39 11.86 20.33
CA SER A 114 12.66 10.72 21.22
C SER A 114 13.24 11.24 22.53
N LEU A 115 13.37 10.36 23.53
CA LEU A 115 13.97 10.72 24.83
C LEU A 115 15.39 11.30 24.68
N ASN A 116 16.16 10.80 23.71
CA ASN A 116 17.55 11.20 23.50
C ASN A 116 17.71 12.33 22.48
N ASN A 117 16.72 12.52 21.61
CA ASN A 117 16.74 13.55 20.58
C ASN A 117 15.37 14.22 20.46
N PRO A 118 15.13 15.35 21.15
CA PRO A 118 13.84 16.02 21.11
C PRO A 118 13.54 16.72 19.77
N ASN A 119 14.55 16.89 18.91
CA ASN A 119 14.45 17.69 17.70
C ASN A 119 14.99 16.91 16.48
N ILE A 120 14.51 15.69 16.25
CA ILE A 120 14.99 14.80 15.17
C ILE A 120 14.90 15.49 13.81
N LEU A 121 13.83 16.25 13.59
CA LEU A 121 13.58 16.98 12.35
C LEU A 121 14.08 18.44 12.38
N GLY A 122 14.86 18.82 13.39
CA GLY A 122 15.32 20.19 13.62
C GLY A 122 14.52 20.95 14.69
N PRO A 123 15.05 22.08 15.19
CA PRO A 123 14.53 22.80 16.36
C PRO A 123 13.13 23.42 16.14
N TYR A 124 12.76 23.67 14.89
CA TYR A 124 11.46 24.22 14.51
C TYR A 124 10.54 23.18 13.88
N GLY A 125 10.96 21.91 13.85
CA GLY A 125 10.32 20.87 13.04
C GLY A 125 10.62 21.01 11.55
N TYR A 126 9.83 20.31 10.75
CA TYR A 126 9.97 20.21 9.31
C TYR A 126 8.71 20.72 8.61
N CYS A 127 8.92 21.54 7.58
CA CYS A 127 7.84 22.17 6.84
C CYS A 127 8.13 22.36 5.36
N LYS A 128 9.05 21.57 4.79
CA LYS A 128 9.48 21.75 3.40
C LYS A 128 8.54 21.02 2.44
N SER A 129 8.68 21.24 1.13
CA SER A 129 7.85 20.59 0.11
C SER A 129 8.31 19.18 -0.27
N TYR A 130 9.57 18.84 0.04
CA TYR A 130 10.16 17.53 -0.24
C TYR A 130 10.11 16.65 1.00
N SER A 131 10.08 15.34 0.81
CA SER A 131 10.10 14.39 1.93
C SER A 131 11.44 14.46 2.66
N PRO A 132 11.45 14.49 4.00
CA PRO A 132 12.71 14.30 4.73
C PRO A 132 13.16 12.85 4.51
N SER A 133 14.43 12.67 4.13
CA SER A 133 15.02 11.36 3.89
C SER A 133 15.47 10.73 5.21
N SER A 134 15.49 9.40 5.25
CA SER A 134 15.90 8.53 6.37
C SER A 134 14.75 7.87 7.10
N GLN A 135 15.11 6.77 7.73
CA GLN A 135 14.39 6.14 8.81
C GLN A 135 14.82 6.81 10.15
N TYR A 136 13.87 7.04 11.05
CA TYR A 136 14.06 7.78 12.31
C TYR A 136 13.85 6.88 13.52
N HIS A 137 14.91 6.69 14.28
CA HIS A 137 14.96 5.92 15.52
C HIS A 137 14.34 6.72 16.67
N LEU A 138 13.15 6.31 17.12
CA LEU A 138 12.38 7.00 18.16
C LEU A 138 12.59 6.42 19.56
N THR A 139 13.50 5.47 19.73
CA THR A 139 13.77 4.73 20.98
C THR A 139 12.52 4.00 21.51
N ASN A 140 12.45 3.74 22.82
CA ASN A 140 11.31 3.10 23.47
C ASN A 140 10.10 4.02 23.64
N ILE A 141 10.27 5.34 23.57
CA ILE A 141 9.19 6.32 23.61
C ILE A 141 9.47 7.41 22.56
N GLY A 142 8.68 7.39 21.50
CA GLY A 142 8.67 8.42 20.47
C GLY A 142 7.53 9.40 20.66
N THR A 143 7.67 10.62 20.14
CA THR A 143 6.52 11.54 20.00
C THR A 143 6.50 12.14 18.61
N LEU A 144 5.37 11.96 17.95
CA LEU A 144 4.99 12.66 16.73
C LEU A 144 4.17 13.88 17.11
N ARG A 145 4.56 15.06 16.62
CA ARG A 145 3.81 16.29 16.81
C ARG A 145 3.55 16.98 15.49
N PHE A 146 2.35 17.53 15.36
CA PHE A 146 1.96 18.40 14.27
C PHE A 146 1.40 19.71 14.83
N ALA A 147 1.81 20.83 14.28
CA ALA A 147 1.34 22.14 14.69
C ALA A 147 0.94 22.97 13.47
N THR A 148 -0.07 23.82 13.66
CA THR A 148 -0.50 24.86 12.71
C THR A 148 -0.37 26.23 13.38
N GLY A 149 -0.04 27.23 12.59
CA GLY A 149 0.16 28.61 13.03
C GLY A 149 -1.15 29.38 13.22
N PRO A 150 -1.07 30.70 13.49
CA PRO A 150 -2.21 31.54 13.84
C PRO A 150 -3.12 31.93 12.66
N TYR A 151 -2.73 31.57 11.44
CA TYR A 151 -3.45 31.95 10.23
C TYR A 151 -4.71 31.11 10.00
N SER A 152 -5.57 31.57 9.10
CA SER A 152 -6.84 30.93 8.70
C SER A 152 -6.70 29.44 8.34
N TYR A 153 -7.84 28.74 8.33
CA TYR A 153 -7.98 27.32 8.02
C TYR A 153 -7.02 26.79 6.95
N LEU A 154 -6.18 25.82 7.32
CA LEU A 154 -5.21 25.20 6.43
C LEU A 154 -5.75 23.91 5.86
N LYS A 155 -5.48 23.63 4.58
CA LYS A 155 -5.68 22.30 4.02
C LYS A 155 -4.64 21.36 4.64
N PRO A 156 -5.02 20.22 5.25
CA PRO A 156 -4.05 19.33 5.88
C PRO A 156 -3.04 18.82 4.85
N PRO A 157 -1.76 18.68 5.23
CA PRO A 157 -0.77 18.10 4.35
C PRO A 157 -1.03 16.60 4.17
N SER A 158 -0.68 16.07 2.99
CA SER A 158 -0.80 14.65 2.69
C SER A 158 0.48 13.96 3.14
N ILE A 159 0.53 13.59 4.42
CA ILE A 159 1.65 12.87 5.03
C ILE A 159 1.17 11.47 5.42
N GLN A 160 1.97 10.47 5.05
CA GLN A 160 1.85 9.09 5.53
C GLN A 160 3.15 8.72 6.20
N LEU A 161 3.13 8.74 7.53
CA LEU A 161 4.22 8.27 8.36
C LEU A 161 4.00 6.79 8.65
N VAL A 162 4.90 5.93 8.19
CA VAL A 162 4.92 4.52 8.54
C VAL A 162 5.72 4.40 9.83
N VAL A 163 5.16 3.71 10.80
CA VAL A 163 5.78 3.52 12.11
C VAL A 163 5.71 2.05 12.46
N ASN A 164 6.86 1.46 12.76
CA ASN A 164 6.99 0.04 13.02
C ASN A 164 7.86 -0.23 14.25
N GLU A 165 7.71 -1.43 14.79
CA GLU A 165 8.52 -1.92 15.90
C GLU A 165 9.75 -2.63 15.35
N VAL A 166 10.93 -2.27 15.85
CA VAL A 166 12.19 -2.92 15.48
C VAL A 166 12.81 -3.65 16.66
N TYR A 167 13.57 -4.68 16.32
CA TYR A 167 14.28 -5.52 17.27
C TYR A 167 15.77 -5.57 16.96
N SER A 168 16.58 -5.84 17.98
CA SER A 168 18.00 -6.05 17.79
C SER A 168 18.33 -7.51 17.49
N LYS A 169 19.40 -7.74 16.72
CA LYS A 169 20.00 -9.07 16.60
C LYS A 169 20.51 -9.54 17.96
N ASN A 170 20.53 -10.86 18.16
CA ASN A 170 21.09 -11.46 19.36
C ASN A 170 22.64 -11.37 19.36
N THR A 171 23.28 -11.88 20.41
CA THR A 171 24.75 -11.88 20.54
C THR A 171 25.48 -12.67 19.45
N THR A 172 24.79 -13.59 18.78
CA THR A 172 25.34 -14.35 17.63
C THR A 172 25.13 -13.63 16.29
N GLY A 173 24.51 -12.45 16.29
CA GLY A 173 24.27 -11.66 15.08
C GLY A 173 23.06 -12.12 14.26
N TYR A 174 22.12 -12.84 14.86
CA TYR A 174 20.90 -13.33 14.19
C TYR A 174 19.63 -12.74 14.80
N CYS A 175 18.62 -12.57 13.96
CA CYS A 175 17.27 -12.27 14.41
C CYS A 175 16.62 -13.51 15.05
N THR A 176 15.98 -13.33 16.21
CA THR A 176 15.29 -14.44 16.90
C THR A 176 14.04 -14.86 16.13
N GLY A 177 13.61 -16.11 16.30
CA GLY A 177 12.53 -16.73 15.49
C GLY A 177 11.27 -15.87 15.31
N GLY A 178 10.74 -15.87 14.08
CA GLY A 178 9.61 -15.05 13.66
C GLY A 178 9.97 -13.63 13.22
N ARG A 179 11.27 -13.29 13.16
CA ARG A 179 11.76 -11.98 12.72
C ARG A 179 12.58 -12.11 11.44
N PHE A 180 12.43 -11.11 10.57
CA PHE A 180 13.23 -10.95 9.37
C PHE A 180 14.49 -10.14 9.67
N ASP A 181 15.61 -10.55 9.07
CA ASP A 181 16.89 -9.84 9.16
C ASP A 181 16.96 -8.82 8.04
N CYS A 182 16.98 -7.53 8.41
CA CYS A 182 17.12 -6.42 7.47
C CYS A 182 18.46 -6.40 6.71
N GLY A 183 19.36 -7.34 6.99
CA GLY A 183 20.61 -7.48 6.27
C GLY A 183 21.60 -6.34 6.53
N GLY A 184 22.71 -6.40 5.79
CA GLY A 184 23.77 -5.39 5.85
C GLY A 184 24.49 -5.27 7.19
N ARG A 185 25.02 -4.07 7.47
CA ARG A 185 25.65 -3.71 8.77
C ARG A 185 24.63 -3.24 9.80
N SER A 186 23.33 -3.34 9.51
CA SER A 186 22.29 -2.97 10.43
C SER A 186 22.18 -4.03 11.53
N ASN A 187 22.01 -3.59 12.78
CA ASN A 187 21.69 -4.48 13.90
C ASN A 187 20.18 -4.63 14.06
N GLN A 188 19.43 -4.54 12.96
CA GLN A 188 17.97 -4.38 12.93
C GLN A 188 17.29 -5.64 12.42
N CYS A 189 16.22 -5.98 13.11
CA CYS A 189 15.30 -7.05 12.77
C CYS A 189 13.88 -6.49 12.82
N ILE A 190 13.02 -6.95 11.93
CA ILE A 190 11.60 -6.60 11.90
C ILE A 190 10.76 -7.86 12.05
N ASP A 191 9.44 -7.73 12.27
CA ASP A 191 8.57 -8.90 12.26
C ASP A 191 8.49 -9.51 10.85
N GLN A 192 8.48 -10.84 10.74
CA GLN A 192 8.41 -11.53 9.45
C GLN A 192 7.13 -11.18 8.67
N GLN A 193 6.05 -10.75 9.35
CA GLN A 193 4.81 -10.33 8.69
C GLN A 193 4.94 -9.03 7.89
N LEU A 194 6.02 -8.27 8.11
CA LEU A 194 6.26 -7.00 7.46
C LEU A 194 6.97 -7.14 6.12
N THR A 195 7.49 -8.33 5.80
CA THR A 195 8.07 -8.57 4.48
C THR A 195 6.98 -8.58 3.41
N CYS A 196 7.20 -7.89 2.29
CA CYS A 196 6.31 -7.85 1.12
C CYS A 196 4.97 -7.15 1.38
N ASN A 197 4.97 -6.18 2.28
CA ASN A 197 3.79 -5.39 2.61
C ASN A 197 3.66 -4.12 1.73
N GLY A 198 4.67 -3.80 0.90
CA GLY A 198 4.75 -2.61 0.08
C GLY A 198 5.40 -1.40 0.76
N TYR A 199 5.98 -1.57 1.95
CA TYR A 199 6.62 -0.53 2.76
C TYR A 199 8.07 -0.94 3.04
N ASP A 200 8.99 0.04 3.02
CA ASP A 200 10.40 -0.20 3.35
C ASP A 200 10.60 -0.02 4.85
N ASP A 201 10.54 -1.13 5.58
CA ASP A 201 10.68 -1.20 7.03
C ASP A 201 12.13 -1.41 7.47
N CYS A 202 13.00 -1.87 6.57
CA CYS A 202 14.42 -2.07 6.80
C CYS A 202 15.32 -0.88 6.40
N ALA A 203 14.76 0.16 5.79
CA ALA A 203 15.44 1.35 5.24
C ALA A 203 16.45 1.07 4.11
N ASN A 204 16.52 -0.19 3.67
CA ASN A 204 17.29 -0.64 2.51
C ASN A 204 16.42 -1.44 1.52
N GLY A 205 15.13 -1.64 1.81
CA GLY A 205 14.18 -2.41 1.02
C GLY A 205 14.44 -3.92 0.96
N ASP A 206 15.33 -4.46 1.81
CA ASP A 206 15.64 -5.91 1.78
C ASP A 206 14.42 -6.76 2.16
N ASP A 207 13.53 -6.23 3.00
CA ASP A 207 12.24 -6.80 3.36
C ASP A 207 11.28 -6.93 2.17
N GLU A 208 11.37 -6.01 1.21
CA GLU A 208 10.52 -5.98 0.01
C GLU A 208 11.13 -6.71 -1.18
N ILE A 209 12.43 -7.02 -1.15
CA ILE A 209 13.13 -7.70 -2.24
C ILE A 209 13.53 -9.12 -1.82
N GLY A 210 14.28 -9.24 -0.73
CA GLY A 210 14.81 -10.51 -0.21
C GLY A 210 13.81 -11.27 0.65
N GLY A 211 12.92 -10.56 1.36
CA GLY A 211 11.83 -11.16 2.12
C GLY A 211 10.77 -11.83 1.24
N CYS A 212 10.68 -11.41 -0.02
CA CYS A 212 9.67 -11.85 -0.97
C CYS A 212 10.08 -13.09 -1.74
N THR A 213 10.14 -14.23 -1.05
CA THR A 213 10.13 -15.51 -1.75
C THR A 213 8.74 -15.73 -2.32
N ILE A 214 8.60 -15.58 -3.65
CA ILE A 214 7.40 -16.01 -4.38
C ILE A 214 7.33 -17.53 -4.27
N THR A 215 6.74 -18.02 -3.17
CA THR A 215 6.32 -19.40 -3.07
C THR A 215 5.06 -19.54 -3.92
N ILE A 216 5.27 -19.78 -5.21
CA ILE A 216 4.20 -20.26 -6.08
C ILE A 216 3.78 -21.60 -5.49
N ALA A 217 2.74 -21.62 -4.66
CA ALA A 217 2.24 -22.86 -4.09
C ALA A 217 2.01 -23.84 -5.25
N ALA A 218 2.53 -25.06 -5.17
CA ALA A 218 2.47 -26.03 -6.27
C ALA A 218 1.04 -26.23 -6.81
N GLY A 219 0.01 -25.97 -5.99
CA GLY A 219 -1.39 -25.96 -6.39
C GLY A 219 -1.78 -24.87 -7.41
N VAL A 220 -1.10 -23.71 -7.41
CA VAL A 220 -1.35 -22.62 -8.36
C VAL A 220 -0.94 -23.04 -9.77
N ILE A 221 0.19 -23.73 -9.91
CA ILE A 221 0.63 -24.29 -11.20
C ILE A 221 -0.37 -25.34 -11.70
N GLY A 222 -0.86 -26.21 -10.80
CA GLY A 222 -1.88 -27.20 -11.13
C GLY A 222 -3.19 -26.57 -11.62
N ALA A 223 -3.65 -25.50 -10.97
CA ALA A 223 -4.86 -24.78 -11.36
C ALA A 223 -4.73 -24.07 -12.72
N ILE A 224 -3.57 -23.45 -12.99
CA ILE A 224 -3.30 -22.82 -14.28
C ILE A 224 -3.30 -23.86 -15.40
N VAL A 225 -2.62 -24.99 -15.21
CA VAL A 225 -2.54 -26.06 -16.23
C VAL A 225 -3.92 -26.68 -16.49
N ALA A 226 -4.68 -26.97 -15.43
CA ALA A 226 -6.04 -27.51 -15.57
C ALA A 226 -6.98 -26.52 -16.27
N GLY A 227 -6.90 -25.23 -15.92
CA GLY A 227 -7.69 -24.17 -16.55
C GLY A 227 -7.40 -24.02 -18.04
N VAL A 228 -6.12 -24.02 -18.43
CA VAL A 228 -5.70 -23.98 -19.84
C VAL A 228 -6.20 -25.21 -20.58
N PHE A 229 -6.12 -26.40 -19.99
CA PHE A 229 -6.58 -27.64 -20.62
C PHE A 229 -8.09 -27.64 -20.87
N ILE A 230 -8.90 -27.28 -19.86
CA ILE A 230 -10.37 -27.18 -19.98
C ILE A 230 -10.75 -26.16 -21.06
N PHE A 231 -10.04 -25.03 -21.11
CA PHE A 231 -10.28 -24.00 -22.12
C PHE A 231 -10.04 -24.51 -23.55
N VAL A 232 -8.92 -25.22 -23.79
CA VAL A 232 -8.62 -25.81 -25.09
C VAL A 232 -9.70 -26.81 -25.50
N VAL A 233 -10.17 -27.65 -24.58
CA VAL A 233 -11.26 -28.61 -24.83
C VAL A 233 -12.57 -27.90 -25.21
N LEU A 234 -12.93 -26.82 -24.51
CA LEU A 234 -14.13 -26.03 -24.82
C LEU A 234 -14.04 -25.37 -26.20
N VAL A 235 -12.89 -24.81 -26.57
CA VAL A 235 -12.68 -24.20 -27.90
C VAL A 235 -12.81 -25.25 -29.01
N ILE A 236 -12.27 -26.45 -28.82
CA ILE A 236 -12.42 -27.57 -29.76
C ILE A 236 -13.90 -28.00 -29.85
N ALA A 237 -14.60 -28.15 -28.73
CA ALA A 237 -16.01 -28.53 -28.73
C ALA A 237 -16.89 -27.51 -29.47
N VAL A 238 -16.72 -26.21 -29.19
CA VAL A 238 -17.48 -25.13 -29.84
C VAL A 238 -17.19 -25.08 -31.34
N SER A 239 -15.92 -25.19 -31.74
CA SER A 239 -15.56 -25.19 -33.16
C SER A 239 -16.15 -26.39 -33.93
N LEU A 240 -16.20 -27.58 -33.31
CA LEU A 240 -16.89 -28.75 -33.87
C LEU A 240 -18.41 -28.55 -33.98
N LEU A 241 -19.06 -27.94 -32.98
CA LEU A 241 -20.50 -27.62 -33.01
C LEU A 241 -20.85 -26.62 -34.11
N VAL A 242 -20.07 -25.55 -34.26
CA VAL A 242 -20.25 -24.56 -35.34
C VAL A 242 -20.07 -25.19 -36.71
N ARG A 243 -19.05 -26.06 -36.87
CA ARG A 243 -18.83 -26.79 -38.13
C ARG A 243 -20.02 -27.69 -38.47
N ARG A 244 -20.57 -28.41 -37.48
CA ARG A 244 -21.77 -29.25 -37.66
C ARG A 244 -23.00 -28.43 -38.04
N GLN A 245 -23.22 -27.28 -37.41
CA GLN A 245 -24.34 -26.39 -37.76
C GLN A 245 -24.24 -25.88 -39.20
N ARG A 246 -23.05 -25.44 -39.63
CA ARG A 246 -22.84 -24.99 -41.02
C ARG A 246 -23.14 -26.08 -42.06
N LEU A 247 -22.74 -27.33 -41.78
CA LEU A 247 -23.03 -28.46 -42.67
C LEU A 247 -24.54 -28.77 -42.74
N ARG A 248 -25.28 -28.64 -41.64
CA ARG A 248 -26.74 -28.83 -41.64
C ARG A 248 -27.47 -27.77 -42.46
N VAL A 249 -27.07 -26.50 -42.36
CA VAL A 249 -27.70 -25.41 -43.13
C VAL A 249 -27.44 -25.56 -44.63
N ALA A 250 -26.25 -26.05 -45.03
CA ALA A 250 -25.94 -26.31 -46.43
C ALA A 250 -26.82 -27.41 -47.08
N TYR A 251 -27.26 -28.40 -46.30
CA TYR A 251 -28.15 -29.46 -46.79
C TYR A 251 -29.59 -28.99 -47.03
N VAL A 252 -30.06 -27.96 -46.32
CA VAL A 252 -31.44 -27.44 -46.43
C VAL A 252 -31.64 -26.55 -47.66
N GLN A 253 -30.57 -26.02 -48.27
CA GLN A 253 -30.68 -25.22 -49.50
C GLN A 253 -30.69 -26.04 -50.81
N TYR A 254 -30.62 -27.37 -50.72
CA TYR A 254 -30.62 -28.28 -51.87
C TYR A 254 -31.93 -29.09 -52.03
N GLN A 255 -32.98 -28.75 -51.27
CA GLN A 255 -34.36 -29.24 -51.46
C GLN A 255 -35.26 -28.07 -51.87
#